data_AF-A0A7J8MLH1-F1
#
_entry.id   AF-A0A7J8MLH1-F1
#
_cell.length_a   1.000
_cell.length_b   1.000
_cell.length_c   1.000
_cell.angle_alpha   90.00
_cell.angle_beta   90.00
_cell.angle_gamma   90.00
#
_symmetry.space_group_name_H-M   'P 1'
#
loop_
_entity.id
_entity.type
_entity.pdbx_description
1 polymer ?
#
loop_
_entity_poly.entity_id
_entity_poly.type
_entity_poly.pdbx_seq_one_letter_code
_entity_poly.pdbx_strand_id
1 'polypeptide(L)'
;CECPENEFPELFKKPYHHGLPSDDLKCQEGKPQAAVDRTLDSKAFRGWTETDNPWTYDDETDNCESESVLDTEMTYVNLQLNPERYTGYTGPSARRIWDAVYSENCPKYPAEELCQEEKILYKLISGLHSSISIHIASDYLLDEATNLWGHNLDLMYNRVLRYPNRVQNLYFTFLFVLRAVTKAADYLEQAEYDTGNPTEDLKTHSLMRQLLYNPKLQAACPLPFDEAKLWKGQRGPELKQKIQAQFKNISALMDCVGCEKCRLWGKLQVLGLGTALKILFSVNGEDHSHQTLELQRNEVIALINLLNRLSESIKFVHEMGAAAEKLNEGTVTSTRLNSLVQQAWASIVKT
;
A
#
# COMPACT_ATOMS: atom_id res chain seq x y z
N CYS A 1 11.54 6.05 -17.51
CA CYS A 1 12.32 4.83 -17.27
C CYS A 1 12.49 4.60 -15.77
N GLU A 2 12.97 3.42 -15.36
CA GLU A 2 13.51 3.27 -14.00
C GLU A 2 14.62 4.31 -13.77
N CYS A 3 14.80 4.73 -12.52
CA CYS A 3 15.92 5.57 -12.13
C CYS A 3 17.23 4.92 -12.63
N PRO A 4 18.12 5.65 -13.33
CA PRO A 4 19.46 5.15 -13.59
C PRO A 4 20.18 4.82 -12.27
N GLU A 5 21.20 3.95 -12.29
CA GLU A 5 21.79 3.42 -11.04
C GLU A 5 22.30 4.51 -10.09
N ASN A 6 22.62 5.69 -10.60
CA ASN A 6 23.02 6.86 -9.82
C ASN A 6 21.89 7.51 -9.02
N GLU A 7 20.63 7.38 -9.46
CA GLU A 7 19.41 7.91 -8.81
C GLU A 7 18.76 6.88 -7.88
N PHE A 8 19.12 5.60 -7.98
CA PHE A 8 18.81 4.62 -6.94
C PHE A 8 19.49 5.03 -5.61
N PRO A 9 18.80 5.00 -4.45
CA PRO A 9 19.43 5.41 -3.19
C PRO A 9 20.71 4.58 -2.92
N GLU A 10 21.76 5.21 -2.38
CA GLU A 10 23.12 4.66 -2.25
C GLU A 10 23.19 3.27 -1.58
N LEU A 11 22.25 2.97 -0.68
CA LEU A 11 22.12 1.65 -0.03
C LEU A 11 21.83 0.51 -1.03
N PHE A 12 21.23 0.83 -2.18
CA PHE A 12 20.77 -0.11 -3.20
C PHE A 12 21.65 -0.21 -4.44
N LYS A 13 22.69 0.64 -4.55
CA LYS A 13 23.70 0.54 -5.63
C LYS A 13 24.61 -0.68 -5.49
N LYS A 14 24.52 -1.42 -4.38
CA LYS A 14 25.36 -2.60 -4.14
C LYS A 14 24.94 -3.73 -5.10
N PRO A 15 25.88 -4.30 -5.87
CA PRO A 15 25.56 -5.37 -6.80
C PRO A 15 25.05 -6.58 -6.01
N TYR A 16 23.81 -6.97 -6.28
CA TYR A 16 23.26 -8.22 -5.79
C TYR A 16 24.18 -9.37 -6.19
N HIS A 17 24.49 -10.28 -5.25
CA HIS A 17 25.36 -11.44 -5.43
C HIS A 17 24.85 -12.50 -6.44
N HIS A 18 23.77 -12.23 -7.16
CA HIS A 18 23.29 -13.05 -8.27
C HIS A 18 23.22 -12.19 -9.53
N GLY A 19 24.25 -12.31 -10.37
CA GLY A 19 24.41 -11.56 -11.60
C GLY A 19 23.21 -11.71 -12.53
N LEU A 20 22.40 -10.65 -12.61
CA LEU A 20 21.51 -10.43 -13.73
C LEU A 20 22.31 -9.68 -14.82
N PRO A 21 22.31 -10.15 -16.07
CA PRO A 21 22.97 -9.47 -17.17
C PRO A 21 22.41 -8.04 -17.34
N SER A 22 23.29 -7.05 -17.44
CA SER A 22 22.94 -5.64 -17.60
C SER A 22 22.14 -5.34 -18.88
N ASP A 23 22.15 -6.24 -19.87
CA ASP A 23 21.50 -6.07 -21.18
C ASP A 23 19.99 -6.39 -21.19
N ASP A 24 19.42 -6.89 -20.09
CA ASP A 24 18.01 -7.34 -20.02
C ASP A 24 17.06 -6.33 -19.32
N LEU A 25 17.59 -5.18 -18.89
CA LEU A 25 16.81 -4.07 -18.33
C LEU A 25 16.15 -3.25 -19.45
N LYS A 26 15.38 -3.90 -20.33
CA LYS A 26 14.54 -3.18 -21.29
C LYS A 26 13.39 -2.51 -20.53
N CYS A 27 13.34 -1.18 -20.63
CA CYS A 27 12.23 -0.39 -20.11
C CYS A 27 10.91 -0.91 -20.72
N GLN A 28 9.94 -1.28 -19.87
CA GLN A 28 8.61 -1.70 -20.29
C GLN A 28 7.64 -0.52 -20.49
N GLU A 29 8.17 0.70 -20.59
CA GLU A 29 7.37 1.87 -20.94
C GLU A 29 6.75 1.73 -22.32
N GLY A 30 5.52 2.24 -22.46
CA GLY A 30 4.82 2.33 -23.74
C GLY A 30 3.65 1.38 -23.93
N LYS A 31 3.31 0.52 -22.96
CA LYS A 31 2.02 -0.18 -22.97
C LYS A 31 0.89 0.79 -22.64
N PRO A 32 -0.16 0.91 -23.48
CA PRO A 32 -1.30 1.80 -23.23
C PRO A 32 -1.97 1.57 -21.87
N GLN A 33 -1.95 0.33 -21.37
CA GLN A 33 -2.56 -0.04 -20.09
C GLN A 33 -1.81 0.55 -18.88
N ALA A 34 -0.52 0.88 -19.03
CA ALA A 34 0.34 1.40 -17.98
C ALA A 34 0.32 2.94 -17.87
N ALA A 35 -0.14 3.65 -18.91
CA ALA A 35 -0.12 5.11 -18.99
C ALA A 35 -1.26 5.76 -18.17
N VAL A 36 -0.95 6.83 -17.44
CA VAL A 36 -1.93 7.57 -16.64
C VAL A 36 -2.76 8.48 -17.55
N ASP A 37 -4.08 8.34 -17.43
CA ASP A 37 -5.04 9.29 -17.99
C ASP A 37 -5.02 10.57 -17.15
N ARG A 38 -4.61 11.68 -17.76
CA ARG A 38 -4.47 13.00 -17.14
C ARG A 38 -5.67 13.91 -17.39
N THR A 39 -6.79 13.37 -17.90
CA THR A 39 -8.02 14.13 -18.12
C THR A 39 -8.61 14.58 -16.78
N LEU A 40 -8.73 15.90 -16.58
CA LEU A 40 -9.35 16.53 -15.42
C LEU A 40 -10.56 17.35 -15.84
N ASP A 41 -11.60 17.36 -15.00
CA ASP A 41 -12.68 18.33 -15.12
C ASP A 41 -12.17 19.69 -14.60
N SER A 42 -12.10 20.68 -15.48
CA SER A 42 -11.54 22.01 -15.20
C SER A 42 -12.35 22.83 -14.19
N LYS A 43 -13.52 22.34 -13.75
CA LYS A 43 -14.43 23.06 -12.86
C LYS A 43 -14.19 22.85 -11.36
N ALA A 44 -13.31 21.94 -10.96
CA ALA A 44 -13.24 21.46 -9.57
C ALA A 44 -11.95 21.79 -8.81
N PHE A 45 -11.11 22.72 -9.28
CA PHE A 45 -9.76 22.83 -8.73
C PHE A 45 -9.38 24.16 -8.07
N ARG A 46 -9.01 24.07 -6.79
CA ARG A 46 -8.15 25.02 -6.07
C ARG A 46 -6.87 24.27 -5.66
N GLY A 47 -5.71 24.89 -5.84
CA GLY A 47 -4.45 24.38 -5.30
C GLY A 47 -4.42 24.38 -3.78
N TRP A 48 -3.62 23.49 -3.18
CA TRP A 48 -3.41 23.38 -1.74
C TRP A 48 -1.92 23.27 -1.43
N THR A 49 -1.50 23.73 -0.26
CA THR A 49 -0.12 23.66 0.20
C THR A 49 0.15 22.30 0.84
N GLU A 50 1.21 21.62 0.39
CA GLU A 50 1.72 20.41 1.04
C GLU A 50 2.85 20.78 2.01
N THR A 51 2.89 20.12 3.16
CA THR A 51 4.01 20.16 4.11
C THR A 51 4.68 18.80 4.15
N ASP A 52 5.97 18.77 4.49
CA ASP A 52 6.79 17.56 4.35
C ASP A 52 6.30 16.44 5.29
N ASN A 53 5.93 15.27 4.74
CA ASN A 53 5.49 14.15 5.56
C ASN A 53 6.70 13.38 6.12
N PRO A 54 6.87 13.30 7.45
CA PRO A 54 8.05 12.69 8.02
C PRO A 54 8.11 11.16 7.83
N TRP A 55 7.09 10.52 7.26
CA TRP A 55 7.07 9.08 6.94
C TRP A 55 7.32 8.76 5.47
N THR A 56 7.16 9.72 4.57
CA THR A 56 7.44 9.56 3.14
C THR A 56 8.64 10.41 2.73
N TYR A 57 9.13 10.14 1.53
CA TYR A 57 10.10 11.01 0.88
C TYR A 57 9.30 11.86 -0.09
N ASP A 58 9.25 13.15 0.18
CA ASP A 58 8.62 14.16 -0.66
C ASP A 58 9.78 15.04 -1.17
N ASP A 59 10.21 14.84 -2.43
CA ASP A 59 11.21 15.69 -3.10
C ASP A 59 10.64 17.07 -3.49
N GLU A 60 9.33 17.23 -3.37
CA GLU A 60 8.58 18.41 -3.80
C GLU A 60 8.54 19.53 -2.76
N THR A 61 8.94 19.27 -1.50
CA THR A 61 9.04 20.29 -0.42
C THR A 61 10.42 20.95 -0.33
N ASP A 62 11.47 20.30 -0.81
CA ASP A 62 12.85 20.81 -0.81
C ASP A 62 13.05 22.01 -1.77
N ASN A 63 12.08 22.30 -2.64
CA ASN A 63 12.13 23.41 -3.59
C ASN A 63 11.48 24.71 -3.10
N CYS A 64 10.88 24.74 -1.91
CA CYS A 64 10.25 25.97 -1.40
C CYS A 64 11.25 27.09 -1.02
N GLU A 65 12.56 26.83 -0.97
CA GLU A 65 13.57 27.86 -0.66
C GLU A 65 14.43 28.30 -1.86
N SER A 66 14.28 27.71 -3.05
CA SER A 66 15.09 28.09 -4.22
C SER A 66 14.28 28.87 -5.27
N GLU A 67 14.66 30.13 -5.51
CA GLU A 67 14.08 31.03 -6.54
C GLU A 67 14.28 30.54 -8.00
N SER A 68 14.82 29.33 -8.22
CA SER A 68 14.95 28.74 -9.55
C SER A 68 13.72 27.92 -9.93
N VAL A 69 12.70 28.65 -10.36
CA VAL A 69 11.45 28.16 -10.94
C VAL A 69 11.72 27.33 -12.20
N LEU A 70 11.75 26.02 -12.04
CA LEU A 70 11.33 25.04 -13.05
C LEU A 70 10.43 24.01 -12.37
N ASP A 71 9.26 24.49 -11.96
CA ASP A 71 7.96 23.81 -12.03
C ASP A 71 7.99 22.27 -12.11
N THR A 72 8.23 21.58 -10.99
CA THR A 72 7.62 20.25 -10.81
C THR A 72 6.14 20.49 -10.51
N GLU A 73 5.37 20.72 -11.57
CA GLU A 73 3.93 20.98 -11.50
C GLU A 73 3.25 19.71 -10.95
N MET A 74 2.90 19.71 -9.66
CA MET A 74 2.09 18.66 -9.04
C MET A 74 0.77 18.55 -9.80
N THR A 75 0.57 17.44 -10.51
CA THR A 75 -0.61 17.21 -11.34
C THR A 75 -1.63 16.36 -10.61
N TYR A 76 -2.89 16.79 -10.64
CA TYR A 76 -4.00 16.01 -10.11
C TYR A 76 -4.32 14.86 -11.05
N VAL A 77 -4.62 13.70 -10.48
CA VAL A 77 -4.98 12.51 -11.23
C VAL A 77 -6.33 12.00 -10.76
N ASN A 78 -7.26 11.81 -11.70
CA ASN A 78 -8.53 11.17 -11.40
C ASN A 78 -8.33 9.66 -11.24
N LEU A 79 -8.39 9.17 -9.99
CA LEU A 79 -8.22 7.75 -9.68
C LEU A 79 -9.30 6.85 -10.29
N GLN A 80 -10.49 7.39 -10.60
CA GLN A 80 -11.56 6.61 -11.26
C GLN A 80 -11.24 6.30 -12.72
N LEU A 81 -10.53 7.20 -13.41
CA LEU A 81 -10.03 6.97 -14.77
C LEU A 81 -8.76 6.10 -14.78
N ASN A 82 -8.12 5.97 -13.62
CA ASN A 82 -6.85 5.27 -13.44
C ASN A 82 -6.95 4.13 -12.42
N PRO A 83 -7.83 3.14 -12.61
CA PRO A 83 -7.99 2.04 -11.66
C PRO A 83 -6.70 1.19 -11.54
N GLU A 84 -6.47 0.62 -10.36
CA GLU A 84 -5.42 -0.37 -10.13
C GLU A 84 -5.83 -1.70 -10.76
N ARG A 85 -5.10 -2.11 -11.80
CA ARG A 85 -5.39 -3.33 -12.58
C ARG A 85 -4.17 -3.82 -13.35
N TYR A 86 -4.31 -4.86 -14.18
CA TYR A 86 -3.23 -5.32 -15.03
C TYR A 86 -2.71 -4.22 -15.98
N THR A 87 -1.40 -3.95 -15.92
CA THR A 87 -0.68 -2.99 -16.78
C THR A 87 0.32 -3.65 -17.73
N GLY A 88 0.57 -4.95 -17.55
CA GLY A 88 1.63 -5.68 -18.24
C GLY A 88 3.04 -5.42 -17.70
N TYR A 89 3.19 -4.70 -16.59
CA TYR A 89 4.46 -4.50 -15.88
C TYR A 89 4.93 -5.80 -15.20
N THR A 90 6.07 -6.33 -15.63
CA THR A 90 6.57 -7.66 -15.23
C THR A 90 8.09 -7.79 -15.43
N GLY A 91 8.65 -8.97 -15.15
CA GLY A 91 10.03 -9.30 -15.48
C GLY A 91 11.09 -8.70 -14.52
N PRO A 92 12.36 -8.60 -14.97
CA PRO A 92 13.48 -8.17 -14.12
C PRO A 92 13.29 -6.79 -13.48
N SER A 93 12.70 -5.84 -14.22
CA SER A 93 12.39 -4.48 -13.76
C SER A 93 11.49 -4.50 -12.51
N ALA A 94 10.29 -5.08 -12.62
CA ALA A 94 9.36 -5.21 -11.49
C ALA A 94 9.95 -6.01 -10.33
N ARG A 95 10.74 -7.05 -10.63
CA ARG A 95 11.41 -7.87 -9.62
C ARG A 95 12.47 -7.08 -8.85
N ARG A 96 13.28 -6.27 -9.53
CA ARG A 96 14.32 -5.42 -8.91
C ARG A 96 13.71 -4.48 -7.88
N ILE A 97 12.57 -3.85 -8.20
CA ILE A 97 11.84 -2.97 -7.27
C ILE A 97 11.41 -3.75 -6.03
N TRP A 98 10.72 -4.88 -6.19
CA TRP A 98 10.28 -5.66 -5.03
C TRP A 98 11.43 -6.21 -4.20
N ASP A 99 12.49 -6.73 -4.83
CA ASP A 99 13.68 -7.22 -4.14
C ASP A 99 14.32 -6.09 -3.31
N ALA A 100 14.40 -4.88 -3.86
CA ALA A 100 14.86 -3.70 -3.14
C ALA A 100 13.94 -3.35 -1.94
N VAL A 101 12.62 -3.30 -2.12
CA VAL A 101 11.66 -3.06 -1.02
C VAL A 101 11.82 -4.09 0.10
N TYR A 102 11.94 -5.38 -0.21
CA TYR A 102 12.09 -6.42 0.82
C TYR A 102 13.48 -6.42 1.46
N SER A 103 14.52 -5.96 0.76
CA SER A 103 15.87 -5.83 1.32
C SER A 103 15.98 -4.73 2.38
N GLU A 104 15.19 -3.65 2.29
CA GLU A 104 15.08 -2.64 3.34
C GLU A 104 14.55 -3.21 4.65
N ASN A 105 13.65 -4.20 4.55
CA ASN A 105 12.98 -4.80 5.71
C ASN A 105 13.90 -5.73 6.51
N CYS A 106 15.09 -6.08 5.99
CA CYS A 106 15.98 -7.08 6.57
C CYS A 106 17.22 -6.41 7.17
N PRO A 107 17.21 -6.02 8.46
CA PRO A 107 18.43 -5.57 9.09
C PRO A 107 19.37 -6.77 9.22
N LYS A 108 20.66 -6.56 8.91
CA LYS A 108 21.73 -7.57 9.00
C LYS A 108 22.00 -7.99 10.46
N TYR A 109 21.08 -8.70 11.09
CA TYR A 109 21.26 -9.32 12.39
C TYR A 109 21.16 -10.85 12.27
N PRO A 110 21.93 -11.61 13.06
CA PRO A 110 21.82 -13.06 13.10
C PRO A 110 20.38 -13.46 13.48
N ALA A 111 19.86 -14.48 12.79
CA ALA A 111 18.45 -14.87 12.72
C ALA A 111 17.80 -15.31 14.06
N GLU A 112 18.53 -15.27 15.17
CA GLU A 112 18.16 -15.85 16.46
C GLU A 112 17.58 -14.82 17.45
N GLU A 113 17.58 -13.51 17.14
CA GLU A 113 17.13 -12.46 18.07
C GLU A 113 15.98 -11.54 17.55
N LEU A 114 15.30 -11.87 16.45
CA LEU A 114 14.18 -11.04 15.98
C LEU A 114 12.85 -11.38 16.68
N CYS A 115 12.33 -10.44 17.47
CA CYS A 115 10.98 -10.48 18.04
C CYS A 115 9.89 -10.44 16.93
N GLN A 116 8.67 -10.92 17.19
CA GLN A 116 7.57 -10.91 16.19
C GLN A 116 7.24 -9.48 15.72
N GLU A 117 7.46 -8.54 16.62
CA GLU A 117 7.28 -7.09 16.54
C GLU A 117 8.16 -6.44 15.45
N GLU A 118 9.36 -6.97 15.19
CA GLU A 118 10.27 -6.45 14.17
C GLU A 118 9.91 -6.89 12.74
N LYS A 119 8.96 -7.83 12.60
CA LYS A 119 8.45 -8.31 11.32
C LYS A 119 7.20 -7.57 10.85
N ILE A 120 6.77 -6.51 11.54
CA ILE A 120 5.55 -5.79 11.16
C ILE A 120 5.66 -5.18 9.76
N LEU A 121 6.79 -4.53 9.47
CA LEU A 121 7.04 -3.91 8.17
C LEU A 121 6.99 -4.97 7.06
N TYR A 122 7.60 -6.13 7.27
CA TYR A 122 7.52 -7.25 6.33
C TYR A 122 6.07 -7.70 6.08
N LYS A 123 5.26 -7.86 7.15
CA LYS A 123 3.85 -8.24 7.01
C LYS A 123 3.06 -7.17 6.23
N LEU A 124 3.27 -5.89 6.54
CA LEU A 124 2.61 -4.77 5.86
C LEU A 124 2.90 -4.76 4.36
N ILE A 125 4.20 -4.80 4.01
CA ILE A 125 4.66 -4.84 2.60
C ILE A 125 4.19 -6.12 1.90
N SER A 126 4.25 -7.27 2.58
CA SER A 126 3.76 -8.54 2.01
C SER A 126 2.27 -8.54 1.75
N GLY A 127 1.47 -7.96 2.66
CA GLY A 127 0.03 -7.80 2.45
C GLY A 127 -0.26 -6.81 1.34
N LEU A 128 0.49 -5.72 1.22
CA LEU A 128 0.35 -4.76 0.14
C LEU A 128 0.67 -5.39 -1.22
N HIS A 129 1.80 -6.09 -1.34
CA HIS A 129 2.17 -6.83 -2.55
C HIS A 129 1.12 -7.89 -2.93
N SER A 130 0.52 -8.53 -1.92
CA SER A 130 -0.59 -9.48 -2.14
C SER A 130 -1.83 -8.75 -2.67
N SER A 131 -2.18 -7.59 -2.11
CA SER A 131 -3.31 -6.76 -2.59
C SER A 131 -3.14 -6.35 -4.05
N ILE A 132 -1.96 -5.88 -4.44
CA ILE A 132 -1.65 -5.52 -5.83
C ILE A 132 -1.81 -6.74 -6.75
N SER A 133 -1.30 -7.90 -6.34
CA SER A 133 -1.44 -9.14 -7.12
C SER A 133 -2.90 -9.56 -7.28
N ILE A 134 -3.74 -9.34 -6.27
CA ILE A 134 -5.17 -9.60 -6.34
C ILE A 134 -5.88 -8.64 -7.31
N HIS A 135 -5.56 -7.34 -7.31
CA HIS A 135 -6.14 -6.38 -8.27
C HIS A 135 -5.75 -6.69 -9.71
N ILE A 136 -4.50 -7.07 -9.93
CA ILE A 136 -4.04 -7.53 -11.25
C ILE A 136 -4.85 -8.77 -11.67
N ALA A 137 -5.13 -9.70 -10.75
CA ALA A 137 -5.92 -10.89 -11.05
C ALA A 137 -7.41 -10.60 -11.27
N SER A 138 -7.97 -9.61 -10.57
CA SER A 138 -9.39 -9.29 -10.67
C SER A 138 -9.72 -8.53 -11.94
N ASP A 139 -8.85 -7.65 -12.42
CA ASP A 139 -9.03 -6.95 -13.70
C ASP A 139 -7.81 -7.16 -14.60
N TYR A 140 -7.80 -8.34 -15.25
CA TYR A 140 -6.73 -8.80 -16.12
C TYR A 140 -7.11 -8.67 -17.60
N LEU A 141 -6.15 -8.27 -18.45
CA LEU A 141 -6.33 -8.27 -19.90
C LEU A 141 -6.16 -9.70 -20.43
N LEU A 142 -7.28 -10.38 -20.67
CA LEU A 142 -7.32 -11.78 -21.10
C LEU A 142 -6.94 -11.94 -22.57
N ASP A 143 -7.35 -11.00 -23.42
CA ASP A 143 -7.02 -10.95 -24.84
C ASP A 143 -6.73 -9.51 -25.26
N GLU A 144 -5.49 -9.27 -25.71
CA GLU A 144 -5.01 -7.98 -26.18
C GLU A 144 -5.61 -7.60 -27.54
N ALA A 145 -5.89 -8.57 -28.41
CA ALA A 145 -6.43 -8.31 -29.76
C ALA A 145 -7.89 -7.86 -29.71
N THR A 146 -8.69 -8.41 -28.80
CA THR A 146 -10.10 -8.04 -28.63
C THR A 146 -10.34 -7.05 -27.49
N ASN A 147 -9.27 -6.64 -26.78
CA ASN A 147 -9.34 -5.82 -25.57
C ASN A 147 -10.33 -6.39 -24.53
N LEU A 148 -10.29 -7.71 -24.32
CA LEU A 148 -11.18 -8.40 -23.39
C LEU A 148 -10.57 -8.41 -21.99
N TRP A 149 -11.29 -7.82 -21.03
CA TRP A 149 -10.91 -7.77 -19.62
C TRP A 149 -11.73 -8.76 -18.79
N GLY A 150 -11.13 -9.33 -17.75
CA GLY A 150 -11.81 -10.25 -16.84
C GLY A 150 -10.91 -10.81 -15.75
N HIS A 151 -11.41 -11.83 -15.05
CA HIS A 151 -10.73 -12.43 -13.91
C HIS A 151 -9.71 -13.50 -14.34
N ASN A 152 -8.48 -13.39 -13.84
CA ASN A 152 -7.43 -14.39 -13.98
C ASN A 152 -7.20 -15.14 -12.67
N LEU A 153 -8.03 -16.16 -12.44
CA LEU A 153 -8.01 -16.96 -11.20
C LEU A 153 -6.76 -17.84 -11.07
N ASP A 154 -6.11 -18.21 -12.17
CA ASP A 154 -4.82 -18.91 -12.13
C ASP A 154 -3.74 -18.01 -11.53
N LEU A 155 -3.64 -16.76 -11.99
CA LEU A 155 -2.70 -15.77 -11.44
C LEU A 155 -2.98 -15.51 -9.95
N MET A 156 -4.25 -15.37 -9.58
CA MET A 156 -4.68 -15.21 -8.19
C MET A 156 -4.17 -16.37 -7.30
N TYR A 157 -4.36 -17.60 -7.76
CA TYR A 157 -3.94 -18.79 -7.02
C TYR A 157 -2.41 -18.88 -6.92
N ASN A 158 -1.73 -18.78 -8.07
CA ASN A 158 -0.28 -18.94 -8.16
C ASN A 158 0.50 -17.83 -7.47
N ARG A 159 -0.02 -16.60 -7.41
CA ARG A 159 0.65 -15.48 -6.73
C ARG A 159 0.25 -15.32 -5.28
N VAL A 160 -0.97 -15.69 -4.87
CA VAL A 160 -1.46 -15.37 -3.53
C VAL A 160 -1.96 -16.60 -2.79
N LEU A 161 -2.99 -17.29 -3.29
CA LEU A 161 -3.70 -18.32 -2.50
C LEU A 161 -2.84 -19.54 -2.17
N ARG A 162 -1.94 -19.95 -3.09
CA ARG A 162 -1.00 -21.05 -2.85
C ARG A 162 -0.07 -20.79 -1.65
N TYR A 163 0.07 -19.54 -1.21
CA TYR A 163 0.93 -19.13 -0.10
C TYR A 163 0.09 -18.60 1.07
N PRO A 164 -0.28 -19.44 2.06
CA PRO A 164 -1.13 -19.03 3.18
C PRO A 164 -0.62 -17.80 3.94
N ASN A 165 0.71 -17.66 4.07
CA ASN A 165 1.32 -16.49 4.71
C ASN A 165 1.00 -15.17 3.98
N ARG A 166 0.88 -15.19 2.64
CA ARG A 166 0.51 -13.99 1.84
C ARG A 166 -0.94 -13.59 2.10
N VAL A 167 -1.83 -14.57 2.18
CA VAL A 167 -3.24 -14.36 2.57
C VAL A 167 -3.31 -13.79 3.99
N GLN A 168 -2.62 -14.39 4.96
CA GLN A 168 -2.58 -13.88 6.33
C GLN A 168 -2.04 -12.45 6.40
N ASN A 169 -0.97 -12.14 5.66
CA ASN A 169 -0.40 -10.80 5.60
C ASN A 169 -1.36 -9.80 4.95
N LEU A 170 -2.14 -10.19 3.94
CA LEU A 170 -3.18 -9.34 3.36
C LEU A 170 -4.25 -8.95 4.40
N TYR A 171 -4.76 -9.92 5.16
CA TYR A 171 -5.70 -9.66 6.25
C TYR A 171 -5.06 -8.82 7.36
N PHE A 172 -3.80 -9.10 7.71
CA PHE A 172 -3.06 -8.33 8.70
C PHE A 172 -2.96 -6.86 8.27
N THR A 173 -2.56 -6.57 7.03
CA THR A 173 -2.45 -5.20 6.52
C THR A 173 -3.80 -4.50 6.48
N PHE A 174 -4.87 -5.19 6.08
CA PHE A 174 -6.23 -4.63 6.14
C PHE A 174 -6.63 -4.26 7.58
N LEU A 175 -6.47 -5.17 8.54
CA LEU A 175 -6.81 -4.93 9.93
C LEU A 175 -5.95 -3.82 10.54
N PHE A 176 -4.67 -3.74 10.15
CA PHE A 176 -3.76 -2.67 10.55
C PHE A 176 -4.26 -1.29 10.09
N VAL A 177 -4.59 -1.15 8.81
CA VAL A 177 -5.10 0.11 8.25
C VAL A 177 -6.49 0.44 8.81
N LEU A 178 -7.37 -0.56 8.93
CA LEU A 178 -8.69 -0.39 9.55
C LEU A 178 -8.56 0.10 11.00
N ARG A 179 -7.62 -0.47 11.77
CA ARG A 179 -7.34 -0.03 13.14
C ARG A 179 -6.87 1.43 13.16
N ALA A 180 -5.96 1.83 12.28
CA ALA A 180 -5.54 3.23 12.17
C ALA A 180 -6.73 4.16 11.87
N VAL A 181 -7.58 3.81 10.90
CA VAL A 181 -8.78 4.60 10.56
C VAL A 181 -9.74 4.71 11.74
N THR A 182 -10.04 3.60 12.43
CA THR A 182 -10.93 3.64 13.61
C THR A 182 -10.35 4.47 14.77
N LYS A 183 -9.02 4.52 14.89
CA LYS A 183 -8.34 5.28 15.94
C LYS A 183 -8.25 6.77 15.63
N ALA A 184 -8.18 7.13 14.36
CA ALA A 184 -8.19 8.52 13.90
C ALA A 184 -9.60 9.07 13.66
N ALA A 185 -10.65 8.45 14.19
CA ALA A 185 -12.04 8.83 13.90
C ALA A 185 -12.31 10.32 14.15
N ASP A 186 -11.89 10.86 15.29
CA ASP A 186 -12.10 12.28 15.63
C ASP A 186 -11.38 13.23 14.66
N TYR A 187 -10.21 12.83 14.16
CA TYR A 187 -9.41 13.61 13.21
C TYR A 187 -9.99 13.55 11.80
N LEU A 188 -10.39 12.36 11.36
CA LEU A 188 -11.01 12.16 10.05
C LEU A 188 -12.39 12.83 9.97
N GLU A 189 -13.13 12.91 11.07
CA GLU A 189 -14.39 13.65 11.12
C GLU A 189 -14.20 15.16 10.93
N GLN A 190 -13.06 15.70 11.40
CA GLN A 190 -12.71 17.12 11.32
C GLN A 190 -11.87 17.50 10.08
N ALA A 191 -11.54 16.53 9.23
CA ALA A 191 -10.72 16.77 8.05
C ALA A 191 -11.40 17.68 7.01
N GLU A 192 -10.60 18.38 6.21
CA GLU A 192 -11.09 19.32 5.18
C GLU A 192 -11.48 18.59 3.88
N TYR A 193 -12.78 18.42 3.68
CA TYR A 193 -13.35 17.81 2.46
C TYR A 193 -13.83 18.84 1.43
N ASP A 194 -13.52 20.14 1.56
CA ASP A 194 -14.00 21.19 0.64
C ASP A 194 -13.41 21.01 -0.77
N THR A 195 -14.27 20.74 -1.75
CA THR A 195 -13.90 20.66 -3.17
C THR A 195 -14.42 21.85 -3.97
N GLY A 196 -15.11 22.80 -3.32
CA GLY A 196 -15.90 23.84 -3.97
C GLY A 196 -17.27 23.37 -4.44
N ASN A 197 -17.66 22.11 -4.18
CA ASN A 197 -18.99 21.58 -4.43
C ASN A 197 -19.69 21.19 -3.11
N PRO A 198 -20.48 22.11 -2.51
CA PRO A 198 -21.09 21.89 -1.20
C PRO A 198 -21.94 20.62 -1.09
N THR A 199 -22.55 20.17 -2.19
CA THR A 199 -23.42 18.98 -2.17
C THR A 199 -22.60 17.71 -2.02
N GLU A 200 -21.51 17.56 -2.77
CA GLU A 200 -20.63 16.39 -2.67
C GLU A 200 -19.77 16.45 -1.40
N ASP A 201 -19.40 17.64 -0.92
CA ASP A 201 -18.64 17.82 0.32
C ASP A 201 -19.48 17.37 1.54
N LEU A 202 -20.74 17.81 1.63
CA LEU A 202 -21.67 17.37 2.68
C LEU A 202 -21.92 15.85 2.65
N LYS A 203 -22.04 15.30 1.45
CA LYS A 203 -22.22 13.85 1.25
C LYS A 203 -20.96 13.08 1.66
N THR A 204 -19.78 13.60 1.35
CA THR A 204 -18.49 13.01 1.74
C THR A 204 -18.33 12.99 3.26
N HIS A 205 -18.62 14.11 3.94
CA HIS A 205 -18.67 14.15 5.41
C HIS A 205 -19.64 13.12 5.99
N SER A 206 -20.85 13.01 5.42
CA SER A 206 -21.86 12.05 5.89
C SER A 206 -21.39 10.59 5.73
N LEU A 207 -20.82 10.24 4.58
CA LEU A 207 -20.29 8.90 4.31
C LEU A 207 -19.09 8.57 5.19
N MET A 208 -18.18 9.53 5.42
CA MET A 208 -17.06 9.35 6.33
C MET A 208 -17.54 9.06 7.75
N ARG A 209 -18.52 9.83 8.24
CA ARG A 209 -19.12 9.60 9.56
C ARG A 209 -19.79 8.22 9.65
N GLN A 210 -20.50 7.79 8.61
CA GLN A 210 -21.09 6.44 8.56
C GLN A 210 -20.05 5.33 8.59
N LEU A 211 -18.89 5.53 7.94
CA LEU A 211 -17.78 4.58 7.97
C LEU A 211 -17.17 4.48 9.38
N LEU A 212 -16.84 5.62 9.99
CA LEU A 212 -16.15 5.70 11.29
C LEU A 212 -17.01 5.17 12.45
N TYR A 213 -18.31 5.46 12.43
CA TYR A 213 -19.25 5.05 13.49
C TYR A 213 -20.06 3.82 13.13
N ASN A 214 -19.62 3.01 12.17
CA ASN A 214 -20.29 1.78 11.82
C ASN A 214 -20.26 0.78 12.99
N PRO A 215 -21.42 0.35 13.54
CA PRO A 215 -21.44 -0.54 14.69
C PRO A 215 -20.76 -1.89 14.46
N LYS A 216 -20.76 -2.40 13.22
CA LYS A 216 -20.11 -3.67 12.89
C LYS A 216 -18.59 -3.53 12.93
N LEU A 217 -18.05 -2.40 12.50
CA LEU A 217 -16.61 -2.14 12.54
C LEU A 217 -16.12 -1.88 13.96
N GLN A 218 -16.91 -1.17 14.77
CA GLN A 218 -16.61 -0.97 16.20
C GLN A 218 -16.65 -2.28 16.99
N ALA A 219 -17.64 -3.14 16.71
CA ALA A 219 -17.77 -4.44 17.36
C ALA A 219 -16.69 -5.44 16.91
N ALA A 220 -16.15 -5.29 15.70
CA ALA A 220 -15.12 -6.19 15.16
C ALA A 220 -13.78 -6.12 15.90
N CYS A 221 -13.57 -5.10 16.76
CA CYS A 221 -12.36 -4.86 17.56
C CYS A 221 -11.08 -5.28 16.81
N PRO A 222 -10.68 -4.56 15.75
CA PRO A 222 -9.52 -4.94 14.96
C PRO A 222 -8.25 -4.73 15.79
N LEU A 223 -7.85 -5.75 16.52
CA LEU A 223 -6.57 -5.82 17.23
C LEU A 223 -5.65 -6.75 16.44
N PRO A 224 -5.03 -6.29 15.34
CA PRO A 224 -4.12 -7.12 14.55
C PRO A 224 -2.86 -7.52 15.32
N PHE A 225 -2.55 -6.83 16.42
CA PHE A 225 -1.41 -7.09 17.30
C PHE A 225 -1.60 -6.38 18.66
N ASP A 226 -0.77 -6.74 19.63
CA ASP A 226 -0.71 -6.11 20.96
C ASP A 226 0.02 -4.76 20.88
N GLU A 227 -0.75 -3.68 20.83
CA GLU A 227 -0.24 -2.30 20.74
C GLU A 227 0.69 -1.93 21.91
N ALA A 228 0.44 -2.46 23.11
CA ALA A 228 1.25 -2.13 24.27
C ALA A 228 2.64 -2.76 24.16
N LYS A 229 2.74 -4.00 23.65
CA LYS A 229 4.04 -4.64 23.41
C LYS A 229 4.83 -3.98 22.29
N LEU A 230 4.15 -3.58 21.21
CA LEU A 230 4.82 -3.04 20.04
C LEU A 230 5.23 -1.57 20.21
N TRP A 231 4.39 -0.76 20.86
CA TRP A 231 4.57 0.70 20.91
C TRP A 231 4.91 1.25 22.30
N LYS A 232 4.46 0.59 23.39
CA LYS A 232 4.72 1.03 24.78
C LYS A 232 5.91 0.32 25.45
N GLY A 233 6.62 -0.55 24.72
CA GLY A 233 7.85 -1.19 25.20
C GLY A 233 9.04 -0.23 25.25
N GLN A 234 10.09 -0.58 26.01
CA GLN A 234 11.33 0.22 26.15
C GLN A 234 12.02 0.57 24.81
N ARG A 235 11.74 -0.17 23.73
CA ARG A 235 12.31 0.03 22.37
C ARG A 235 11.37 0.75 21.39
N GLY A 236 10.18 1.22 21.84
CA GLY A 236 9.16 1.82 20.97
C GLY A 236 9.65 3.02 20.13
N PRO A 237 10.34 4.02 20.72
CA PRO A 237 10.84 5.18 19.98
C PRO A 237 11.92 4.83 18.94
N GLU A 238 12.84 3.93 19.26
CA GLU A 238 13.89 3.46 18.34
C GLU A 238 13.28 2.68 17.16
N LEU A 239 12.30 1.81 17.46
CA LEU A 239 11.56 1.06 16.44
C LEU A 239 10.77 2.00 15.52
N LYS A 240 10.15 3.06 16.07
CA LYS A 240 9.45 4.10 15.30
C LYS A 240 10.41 4.76 14.30
N GLN A 241 11.54 5.27 14.76
CA GLN A 241 12.52 5.95 13.90
C GLN A 241 13.07 5.02 12.82
N LYS A 242 13.32 3.75 13.16
CA LYS A 242 13.78 2.74 12.20
C LYS A 242 12.75 2.44 11.11
N ILE A 243 11.51 2.17 11.49
CA ILE A 243 10.42 1.90 10.53
C ILE A 243 10.17 3.14 9.66
N GLN A 244 10.21 4.32 10.26
CA GLN A 244 10.05 5.59 9.56
C GLN A 244 11.15 5.80 8.50
N ALA A 245 12.42 5.57 8.85
CA ALA A 245 13.53 5.65 7.89
C ALA A 245 13.38 4.62 6.74
N GLN A 246 12.98 3.39 7.05
CA GLN A 246 12.74 2.36 6.04
C GLN A 246 11.59 2.75 5.10
N PHE A 247 10.49 3.32 5.63
CA PHE A 247 9.37 3.80 4.81
C PHE A 247 9.75 4.96 3.91
N LYS A 248 10.59 5.90 4.37
CA LYS A 248 11.13 6.98 3.52
C LYS A 248 11.91 6.40 2.33
N ASN A 249 12.77 5.42 2.58
CA ASN A 249 13.53 4.75 1.51
C ASN A 249 12.60 4.02 0.51
N ILE A 250 11.57 3.34 1.02
CA ILE A 250 10.56 2.66 0.18
C ILE A 250 9.77 3.68 -0.65
N SER A 251 9.42 4.84 -0.06
CA SER A 251 8.73 5.94 -0.76
C SER A 251 9.57 6.45 -1.92
N ALA A 252 10.85 6.76 -1.69
CA ALA A 252 11.78 7.21 -2.74
C ALA A 252 11.96 6.17 -3.85
N LEU A 253 11.93 4.88 -3.51
CA LEU A 253 12.04 3.80 -4.50
C LEU A 253 10.82 3.75 -5.45
N MET A 254 9.65 4.26 -5.04
CA MET A 254 8.47 4.27 -5.91
C MET A 254 8.69 5.15 -7.15
N ASP A 255 9.54 6.18 -7.08
CA ASP A 255 9.90 7.01 -8.23
C ASP A 255 10.63 6.24 -9.33
N CYS A 256 11.24 5.11 -8.98
CA CYS A 256 11.94 4.25 -9.92
C CYS A 256 11.03 3.22 -10.60
N VAL A 257 9.72 3.22 -10.33
CA VAL A 257 8.76 2.33 -11.00
C VAL A 257 8.45 2.86 -12.40
N GLY A 258 8.86 2.13 -13.44
CA GLY A 258 8.68 2.55 -14.85
C GLY A 258 7.25 2.45 -15.40
N CYS A 259 6.29 1.91 -14.63
CA CYS A 259 4.87 1.88 -15.00
C CYS A 259 4.14 3.05 -14.33
N GLU A 260 3.58 4.00 -15.11
CA GLU A 260 2.97 5.21 -14.54
C GLU A 260 1.82 4.91 -13.58
N LYS A 261 0.86 4.05 -13.96
CA LYS A 261 -0.23 3.66 -13.05
C LYS A 261 0.27 2.89 -11.83
N CYS A 262 1.29 2.05 -11.99
CA CYS A 262 1.88 1.30 -10.88
C CYS A 262 2.59 2.24 -9.91
N ARG A 263 3.28 3.28 -10.43
CA ARG A 263 3.90 4.34 -9.63
C ARG A 263 2.84 5.15 -8.89
N LEU A 264 1.77 5.57 -9.57
CA LEU A 264 0.64 6.28 -8.97
C LEU A 264 0.05 5.52 -7.77
N TRP A 265 -0.34 4.26 -7.97
CA TRP A 265 -0.91 3.43 -6.91
C TRP A 265 0.13 3.07 -5.85
N GLY A 266 1.39 2.83 -6.24
CA GLY A 266 2.50 2.57 -5.33
C GLY A 266 2.73 3.73 -4.37
N LYS A 267 2.86 4.97 -4.87
CA LYS A 267 2.98 6.18 -4.04
C LYS A 267 1.77 6.35 -3.13
N LEU A 268 0.55 6.24 -3.67
CA LEU A 268 -0.68 6.39 -2.89
C LEU A 268 -0.77 5.36 -1.76
N GLN A 269 -0.48 4.09 -2.04
CA GLN A 269 -0.59 3.02 -1.04
C GLN A 269 0.53 3.07 0.00
N VAL A 270 1.76 3.42 -0.39
CA VAL A 270 2.88 3.60 0.54
C VAL A 270 2.63 4.79 1.46
N LEU A 271 2.15 5.93 0.93
CA LEU A 271 1.72 7.09 1.73
C LEU A 271 0.61 6.69 2.71
N GLY A 272 -0.41 5.96 2.25
CA GLY A 272 -1.50 5.50 3.12
C GLY A 272 -1.02 4.59 4.26
N LEU A 273 -0.03 3.72 4.01
CA LEU A 273 0.60 2.90 5.06
C LEU A 273 1.43 3.76 6.03
N GLY A 274 2.19 4.72 5.51
CA GLY A 274 2.94 5.70 6.31
C GLY A 274 2.01 6.50 7.24
N THR A 275 0.88 6.99 6.72
CA THR A 275 -0.17 7.66 7.50
C THR A 275 -0.78 6.74 8.55
N ALA A 276 -1.06 5.47 8.22
CA ALA A 276 -1.56 4.51 9.19
C ALA A 276 -0.57 4.29 10.36
N LEU A 277 0.73 4.22 10.06
CA LEU A 277 1.80 4.16 11.07
C LEU A 277 1.83 5.45 11.89
N LYS A 278 1.85 6.62 11.25
CA LYS A 278 1.81 7.94 11.91
C LYS A 278 0.68 8.01 12.94
N ILE A 279 -0.53 7.59 12.57
CA ILE A 279 -1.70 7.55 13.47
C ILE A 279 -1.45 6.61 14.66
N LEU A 280 -1.05 5.37 14.39
CA LEU A 280 -0.92 4.35 15.44
C LEU A 280 0.22 4.64 16.43
N PHE A 281 1.27 5.36 15.99
CA PHE A 281 2.35 5.83 16.84
C PHE A 281 2.00 7.11 17.62
N SER A 282 1.19 8.01 17.06
CA SER A 282 0.88 9.29 17.71
C SER A 282 -0.25 9.19 18.75
N VAL A 283 -1.31 8.42 18.49
CA VAL A 283 -2.48 8.36 19.39
C VAL A 283 -2.23 7.49 20.64
N ASN A 284 -1.08 6.82 20.74
CA ASN A 284 -0.72 5.93 21.86
C ASN A 284 0.29 6.52 22.87
N GLY A 285 0.89 7.66 22.56
CA GLY A 285 1.82 8.34 23.45
C GLY A 285 1.08 9.20 24.46
N GLU A 286 0.88 8.70 25.67
CA GLU A 286 0.51 9.51 26.84
C GLU A 286 1.71 10.36 27.31
N ASP A 287 2.34 11.08 26.40
CA ASP A 287 3.31 12.11 26.76
C ASP A 287 2.74 13.46 26.35
N HIS A 288 2.63 14.32 27.36
CA HIS A 288 2.12 15.69 27.32
C HIS A 288 2.92 16.66 26.43
N SER A 289 3.62 16.18 25.40
CA SER A 289 4.12 17.05 24.34
C SER A 289 3.00 17.30 23.35
N HIS A 290 2.62 18.57 23.19
CA HIS A 290 1.60 19.10 22.28
C HIS A 290 1.87 18.85 20.78
N GLN A 291 2.29 17.66 20.35
CA GLN A 291 2.21 17.27 18.93
C GLN A 291 0.79 16.77 18.66
N THR A 292 -0.11 17.72 18.42
CA THR A 292 -1.42 17.43 17.83
C THR A 292 -1.21 16.63 16.55
N LEU A 293 -1.72 15.40 16.51
CA LEU A 293 -1.75 14.61 15.27
C LEU A 293 -2.49 15.44 14.22
N GLU A 294 -1.77 15.91 13.22
CA GLU A 294 -2.32 16.65 12.08
C GLU A 294 -2.21 15.76 10.84
N LEU A 295 -3.33 15.55 10.17
CA LEU A 295 -3.42 14.78 8.94
C LEU A 295 -3.68 15.73 7.78
N GLN A 296 -2.81 15.70 6.78
CA GLN A 296 -2.99 16.48 5.57
C GLN A 296 -4.05 15.86 4.67
N ARG A 297 -4.56 16.66 3.72
CA ARG A 297 -5.52 16.18 2.71
C ARG A 297 -5.01 14.94 1.97
N ASN A 298 -3.77 14.93 1.48
CA ASN A 298 -3.22 13.78 0.76
C ASN A 298 -3.06 12.54 1.64
N GLU A 299 -2.70 12.70 2.91
CA GLU A 299 -2.65 11.61 3.87
C GLU A 299 -4.05 10.99 4.09
N VAL A 300 -5.08 11.82 4.22
CA VAL A 300 -6.47 11.35 4.34
C VAL A 300 -6.92 10.62 3.07
N ILE A 301 -6.65 11.19 1.89
CA ILE A 301 -6.98 10.58 0.60
C ILE A 301 -6.29 9.22 0.46
N ALA A 302 -4.99 9.16 0.74
CA ALA A 302 -4.18 7.95 0.63
C ALA A 302 -4.64 6.86 1.61
N LEU A 303 -4.90 7.22 2.87
CA LEU A 303 -5.34 6.29 3.90
C LEU A 303 -6.68 5.62 3.55
N ILE A 304 -7.66 6.41 3.11
CA ILE A 304 -9.00 5.90 2.78
C ILE A 304 -8.98 5.09 1.48
N ASN A 305 -8.23 5.52 0.46
CA ASN A 305 -8.08 4.75 -0.78
C ASN A 305 -7.34 3.44 -0.55
N LEU A 306 -6.29 3.42 0.29
CA LEU A 306 -5.61 2.20 0.68
C LEU A 306 -6.57 1.23 1.40
N LEU A 307 -7.36 1.71 2.36
CA LEU A 307 -8.37 0.90 3.04
C LEU A 307 -9.35 0.30 2.03
N ASN A 308 -9.80 1.09 1.05
CA ASN A 308 -10.69 0.63 0.00
C ASN A 308 -10.05 -0.47 -0.87
N ARG A 309 -8.81 -0.29 -1.34
CA ARG A 309 -8.08 -1.32 -2.11
C ARG A 309 -7.94 -2.61 -1.30
N LEU A 310 -7.51 -2.54 -0.04
CA LEU A 310 -7.37 -3.72 0.81
C LEU A 310 -8.72 -4.44 1.03
N SER A 311 -9.81 -3.68 1.20
CA SER A 311 -11.16 -4.20 1.31
C SER A 311 -11.61 -4.95 0.04
N GLU A 312 -11.40 -4.36 -1.14
CA GLU A 312 -11.72 -5.01 -2.42
C GLU A 312 -10.89 -6.28 -2.64
N SER A 313 -9.60 -6.27 -2.29
CA SER A 313 -8.75 -7.45 -2.34
C SER A 313 -9.28 -8.59 -1.47
N ILE A 314 -9.66 -8.29 -0.23
CA ILE A 314 -10.21 -9.31 0.69
C ILE A 314 -11.55 -9.82 0.19
N LYS A 315 -12.42 -8.94 -0.28
CA LYS A 315 -13.71 -9.31 -0.86
C LYS A 315 -13.51 -10.26 -2.05
N PHE A 316 -12.60 -9.94 -2.97
CA PHE A 316 -12.33 -10.79 -4.13
C PHE A 316 -11.73 -12.14 -3.73
N VAL A 317 -10.81 -12.16 -2.74
CA VAL A 317 -10.31 -13.42 -2.15
C VAL A 317 -11.42 -14.26 -1.55
N HIS A 318 -12.37 -13.64 -0.86
CA HIS A 318 -13.50 -14.33 -0.26
C HIS A 318 -14.47 -14.90 -1.31
N GLU A 319 -14.81 -14.11 -2.33
CA GLU A 319 -15.78 -14.48 -3.36
C GLU A 319 -15.22 -15.50 -4.36
N MET A 320 -13.97 -15.35 -4.79
CA MET A 320 -13.37 -16.13 -5.88
C MET A 320 -12.36 -17.18 -5.41
N GLY A 321 -11.95 -17.18 -4.14
CA GLY A 321 -10.92 -18.07 -3.62
C GLY A 321 -11.21 -19.56 -3.86
N ALA A 322 -12.43 -20.00 -3.53
CA ALA A 322 -12.84 -21.39 -3.74
C ALA A 322 -12.91 -21.79 -5.22
N ALA A 323 -13.25 -20.85 -6.12
CA ALA A 323 -13.24 -21.10 -7.56
C ALA A 323 -11.81 -21.22 -8.09
N ALA A 324 -10.91 -20.34 -7.65
CA ALA A 324 -9.50 -20.34 -8.02
C ALA A 324 -8.77 -21.61 -7.56
N GLU A 325 -9.09 -22.12 -6.36
CA GLU A 325 -8.56 -23.39 -5.86
C GLU A 325 -9.05 -24.58 -6.70
N LYS A 326 -10.37 -24.67 -6.97
CA LYS A 326 -10.95 -25.75 -7.79
C LYS A 326 -10.36 -25.83 -9.20
N LEU A 327 -10.13 -24.68 -9.83
CA LEU A 327 -9.51 -24.62 -11.16
C LEU A 327 -8.09 -25.20 -11.18
N ASN A 328 -7.36 -25.12 -10.06
CA ASN A 328 -6.00 -25.61 -9.93
C ASN A 328 -5.90 -27.02 -9.30
N GLU A 329 -6.91 -27.46 -8.55
CA GLU A 329 -7.04 -28.85 -8.05
C GLU A 329 -7.34 -29.86 -9.18
N GLY A 330 -7.79 -29.40 -10.35
CA GLY A 330 -7.84 -30.21 -11.57
C GLY A 330 -6.47 -30.68 -12.08
N THR A 331 -5.37 -30.14 -11.52
CA THR A 331 -3.99 -30.39 -11.97
C THR A 331 -3.13 -31.10 -10.91
N VAL A 332 -3.58 -31.19 -9.65
CA VAL A 332 -2.86 -31.90 -8.57
C VAL A 332 -3.85 -32.67 -7.70
N THR A 333 -3.62 -33.97 -7.61
CA THR A 333 -4.42 -34.98 -6.90
C THR A 333 -4.88 -34.55 -5.50
N SER A 334 -6.22 -34.51 -5.35
CA SER A 334 -7.02 -34.77 -4.14
C SER A 334 -6.24 -35.14 -2.87
N THR A 335 -6.09 -34.19 -1.93
CA THR A 335 -6.39 -34.33 -0.47
C THR A 335 -5.82 -33.15 0.33
N ARG A 336 -6.63 -32.12 0.63
CA ARG A 336 -6.55 -31.24 1.84
C ARG A 336 -7.61 -30.12 1.80
N LEU A 337 -8.86 -30.50 1.62
CA LEU A 337 -9.89 -29.65 1.01
C LEU A 337 -10.73 -28.77 1.96
N ASN A 338 -10.32 -28.45 3.18
CA ASN A 338 -11.19 -27.62 4.05
C ASN A 338 -10.48 -26.80 5.15
N SER A 339 -9.15 -26.83 5.24
CA SER A 339 -8.49 -26.31 6.44
C SER A 339 -7.92 -24.91 6.31
N LEU A 340 -7.49 -24.43 5.13
CA LEU A 340 -6.60 -23.25 5.07
C LEU A 340 -7.30 -21.90 5.30
N VAL A 341 -8.46 -21.67 4.69
CA VAL A 341 -9.24 -20.44 4.93
C VAL A 341 -9.77 -20.45 6.36
N GLN A 342 -10.42 -21.52 6.81
CA GLN A 342 -10.91 -21.61 8.19
C GLN A 342 -9.80 -21.55 9.26
N GLN A 343 -8.61 -22.13 9.01
CA GLN A 343 -7.48 -22.06 9.93
C GLN A 343 -6.82 -20.68 9.94
N ALA A 344 -6.79 -19.95 8.82
CA ALA A 344 -6.30 -18.56 8.81
C ALA A 344 -7.22 -17.66 9.65
N TRP A 345 -8.53 -17.79 9.49
CA TRP A 345 -9.51 -17.09 10.34
C TRP A 345 -9.41 -17.51 11.81
N ALA A 346 -9.24 -18.80 12.11
CA ALA A 346 -9.11 -19.30 13.49
C ALA A 346 -7.77 -18.95 14.16
N SER A 347 -6.70 -18.78 13.38
CA SER A 347 -5.37 -18.39 13.90
C SER A 347 -5.25 -16.89 14.12
N ILE A 348 -5.96 -16.06 13.36
CA ILE A 348 -6.00 -14.60 13.56
C ILE A 348 -6.80 -14.23 14.82
N VAL A 349 -7.80 -15.05 15.21
CA VAL A 349 -8.62 -14.83 16.41
C VAL A 349 -7.95 -15.35 17.70
N LYS A 350 -6.80 -16.04 17.61
CA LYS A 350 -6.12 -16.69 18.76
C LYS A 350 -4.77 -16.09 19.17
N THR A 351 -4.41 -14.93 18.64
CA THR A 351 -3.28 -14.09 19.10
C THR A 351 -3.82 -12.72 19.42
#